data_AF-A0A4Y4KIH1-F1
#
_entry.id   AF-A0A4Y4KIH1-F1
#
_cell.length_a   1.000
_cell.length_b   1.000
_cell.length_c   1.000
_cell.angle_alpha   90.00
_cell.angle_beta   90.00
_cell.angle_gamma   90.00
#
_symmetry.space_group_name_H-M   'P 1'
#
loop_
_entity.id
_entity.type
_entity.pdbx_description
1 polymer ?
#
loop_
_entity_poly.entity_id
_entity_poly.type
_entity_poly.pdbx_seq_one_letter_code
_entity_poly.pdbx_strand_id
1 'polypeptide(L)'
;MSSLPETLQRLDALIEDQQLSRAELLDPRRPAGKAALPENTVRTLLAGGTPPQEEVDERVCARGRTLADAHLARTGGRKSELVAAVHRRCGISEARARQIIDGKKVPSAELLHDLVKFFDLRDAREAFFTDEAPGALNRALLPTLDKYEHPEQDHVQALLKKYGVVATDMRHHGSPTAEQLETLLAGVIKSVMPPQEDNGR
;
A
#
# COMPACT_ATOMS: atom_id res chain seq x y z
N MET A 1 -17.05 -10.52 -2.44
CA MET A 1 -16.08 -9.66 -1.74
C MET A 1 -15.79 -10.32 -0.42
N SER A 2 -14.53 -10.69 -0.14
CA SER A 2 -14.16 -11.30 1.14
C SER A 2 -14.33 -10.31 2.28
N SER A 3 -14.64 -10.81 3.48
CA SER A 3 -14.71 -9.98 4.69
C SER A 3 -13.31 -9.79 5.30
N LEU A 4 -13.13 -8.80 6.20
CA LEU A 4 -11.86 -8.63 6.90
C LEU A 4 -11.46 -9.88 7.70
N PRO A 5 -12.33 -10.53 8.50
CA PRO A 5 -11.96 -11.76 9.21
C PRO A 5 -11.49 -12.88 8.29
N GLU A 6 -12.16 -13.07 7.14
CA GLU A 6 -11.80 -14.06 6.14
C GLU A 6 -10.43 -13.76 5.50
N THR A 7 -10.17 -12.50 5.15
CA THR A 7 -8.86 -12.06 4.63
C THR A 7 -7.75 -12.27 5.64
N LEU A 8 -7.98 -11.97 6.93
CA LEU A 8 -7.00 -12.22 8.00
C LEU A 8 -6.76 -13.72 8.20
N GLN A 9 -7.81 -14.54 8.20
CA GLN A 9 -7.67 -16.00 8.31
C GLN A 9 -6.82 -16.57 7.16
N ARG A 10 -7.02 -16.10 5.93
CA ARG A 10 -6.23 -16.53 4.77
C ARG A 10 -4.78 -16.07 4.86
N LEU A 11 -4.54 -14.83 5.28
CA LEU A 11 -3.18 -14.32 5.53
C LEU A 11 -2.47 -15.12 6.63
N ASP A 12 -3.19 -15.51 7.68
CA ASP A 12 -2.65 -16.30 8.78
C ASP A 12 -2.26 -17.70 8.32
N ALA A 13 -3.10 -18.35 7.50
CA ALA A 13 -2.77 -19.63 6.87
C ALA A 13 -1.52 -19.54 5.97
N LEU A 14 -1.37 -18.46 5.19
CA LEU A 14 -0.18 -18.24 4.36
C LEU A 14 1.07 -17.97 5.20
N ILE A 15 0.92 -17.24 6.31
CA ILE A 15 2.02 -17.00 7.26
C ILE A 15 2.54 -18.32 7.82
N GLU A 16 1.63 -19.22 8.21
CA GLU A 16 1.98 -20.55 8.74
C GLU A 16 2.61 -21.44 7.67
N ASP A 17 1.99 -21.54 6.49
CA ASP A 17 2.43 -22.39 5.39
C ASP A 17 3.80 -21.97 4.83
N GLN A 18 4.04 -20.66 4.70
CA GLN A 18 5.25 -20.10 4.11
C GLN A 18 6.28 -19.65 5.16
N GLN A 19 6.04 -19.90 6.45
CA GLN A 19 6.91 -19.50 7.58
C GLN A 19 7.28 -18.01 7.58
N LEU A 20 6.33 -17.15 7.23
CA LEU A 20 6.54 -15.70 7.18
C LEU A 20 6.49 -15.08 8.57
N SER A 21 7.12 -13.92 8.74
CA SER A 21 6.95 -13.15 9.97
C SER A 21 5.62 -12.40 9.94
N ARG A 22 4.68 -12.78 10.82
CA ARG A 22 3.43 -12.03 11.01
C ARG A 22 3.69 -10.56 11.33
N ALA A 23 4.69 -10.28 12.16
CA ALA A 23 5.01 -8.93 12.58
C ALA A 23 5.50 -8.05 11.43
N GLU A 24 6.16 -8.64 10.43
CA GLU A 24 6.61 -7.92 9.23
C GLU A 24 5.49 -7.79 8.18
N LEU A 25 4.68 -8.84 8.01
CA LEU A 25 3.61 -8.86 7.01
C LEU A 25 2.44 -7.96 7.42
N LEU A 26 2.05 -8.02 8.69
CA LEU A 26 0.92 -7.30 9.27
C LEU A 26 1.37 -6.17 10.20
N ASP A 27 2.55 -5.57 9.97
CA ASP A 27 2.95 -4.34 10.67
C ASP A 27 1.86 -3.26 10.49
N PRO A 28 1.18 -2.80 11.56
CA PRO A 28 0.07 -1.87 11.49
C PRO A 28 0.37 -0.57 10.74
N ARG A 29 1.63 -0.13 10.70
CA ARG A 29 2.06 1.11 10.03
C ARG A 29 1.85 1.05 8.52
N ARG A 30 2.07 -0.12 7.92
CA ARG A 30 1.98 -0.32 6.46
C ARG A 30 0.55 -0.20 5.93
N PRO A 31 -0.46 -0.94 6.46
CA PRO A 31 -1.83 -0.80 6.03
C PRO A 31 -2.48 0.48 6.54
N ALA A 32 -2.02 1.09 7.65
CA ALA A 32 -2.56 2.38 8.13
C ALA A 32 -2.49 3.48 7.06
N GLY A 33 -1.32 3.66 6.44
CA GLY A 33 -1.16 4.63 5.36
C GLY A 33 -1.99 4.31 4.12
N LYS A 34 -2.09 3.02 3.75
CA LYS A 34 -2.87 2.57 2.58
C LYS A 34 -4.38 2.66 2.79
N ALA A 35 -4.86 2.39 4.00
CA ALA A 35 -6.27 2.45 4.38
C ALA A 35 -6.71 3.86 4.81
N ALA A 36 -5.76 4.80 4.94
CA ALA A 36 -5.95 6.10 5.60
C ALA A 36 -6.58 5.97 6.99
N LEU A 37 -6.21 4.93 7.76
CA LEU A 37 -6.73 4.70 9.11
C LEU A 37 -5.69 5.07 10.17
N PRO A 38 -6.11 5.56 11.35
CA PRO A 38 -5.23 5.69 12.50
C PRO A 38 -4.58 4.34 12.84
N GLU A 39 -3.28 4.36 13.18
CA GLU A 39 -2.54 3.14 13.49
C GLU A 39 -3.18 2.34 14.63
N ASN A 40 -3.75 3.02 15.64
CA ASN A 40 -4.42 2.35 16.76
C ASN A 40 -5.67 1.59 16.30
N THR A 41 -6.48 2.19 15.43
CA THR A 41 -7.65 1.56 14.81
C THR A 41 -7.24 0.30 14.03
N VAL A 42 -6.14 0.38 13.26
CA VAL A 42 -5.59 -0.77 12.54
C VAL A 42 -5.13 -1.85 13.51
N ARG A 43 -4.40 -1.51 14.58
CA ARG A 43 -3.98 -2.46 15.62
C ARG A 43 -5.17 -3.21 16.23
N THR A 44 -6.24 -2.48 16.58
CA THR A 44 -7.47 -3.08 17.11
C THR A 44 -8.09 -4.06 16.11
N LEU A 45 -8.21 -3.66 14.84
CA LEU A 45 -8.80 -4.51 13.80
C LEU A 45 -7.96 -5.76 13.49
N LEU A 46 -6.62 -5.62 13.41
CA LEU A 46 -5.71 -6.75 13.19
C LEU A 46 -5.71 -7.76 14.35
N ALA A 47 -6.07 -7.31 15.55
CA ALA A 47 -6.28 -8.17 16.72
C ALA A 47 -7.69 -8.79 16.77
N GLY A 48 -8.54 -8.56 15.76
CA GLY A 48 -9.92 -9.04 15.72
C GLY A 48 -10.90 -8.23 16.58
N GLY A 49 -10.48 -7.07 17.10
CA GLY A 49 -11.32 -6.18 17.88
C GLY A 49 -12.18 -5.25 17.02
N THR A 50 -13.16 -4.62 17.67
CA THR A 50 -14.04 -3.62 17.05
C THR A 50 -13.60 -2.22 17.46
N PRO A 51 -13.21 -1.34 16.51
CA PRO A 51 -12.91 0.05 16.84
C PRO A 51 -14.18 0.82 17.22
N PRO A 52 -14.05 1.98 17.88
CA PRO A 52 -15.18 2.86 18.16
C PRO A 52 -15.95 3.18 16.87
N GLN A 53 -17.28 3.25 16.98
CA GLN A 53 -18.09 3.77 15.89
C GLN A 53 -17.86 5.29 15.78
N GLU A 54 -17.57 5.72 14.57
CA GLU A 54 -17.38 7.12 14.21
C GLU A 54 -18.49 7.52 13.25
N GLU A 55 -19.02 8.73 13.42
CA GLU A 55 -19.91 9.35 12.45
C GLU A 55 -19.19 9.50 11.11
N VAL A 56 -19.96 9.49 10.01
CA VAL A 56 -19.38 9.53 8.66
C VAL A 56 -18.49 10.76 8.47
N ASP A 57 -18.91 11.92 8.96
CA ASP A 57 -18.18 13.18 8.85
C ASP A 57 -16.84 13.16 9.61
N GLU A 58 -16.84 12.58 10.82
CA GLU A 58 -15.63 12.41 11.64
C GLU A 58 -14.63 11.50 10.92
N ARG A 59 -15.12 10.39 10.36
CA ARG A 59 -14.32 9.43 9.60
C ARG A 59 -13.69 10.05 8.36
N VAL A 60 -14.46 10.82 7.59
CA VAL A 60 -13.96 11.51 6.39
C VAL A 60 -12.83 12.48 6.78
N CYS A 61 -13.02 13.24 7.86
CA CYS A 61 -12.03 14.17 8.37
C CYS A 61 -10.75 13.46 8.87
N ALA A 62 -10.91 12.39 9.66
CA ALA A 62 -9.81 11.59 10.16
C ALA A 62 -9.00 10.98 9.01
N ARG A 63 -9.66 10.40 7.99
CA ARG A 63 -9.01 9.85 6.80
C ARG A 63 -8.24 10.90 6.01
N GLY A 64 -8.84 12.07 5.80
CA GLY A 64 -8.15 13.18 5.11
C GLY A 64 -6.85 13.55 5.81
N ARG A 65 -6.88 13.64 7.14
CA ARG A 65 -5.68 13.92 7.94
C ARG A 65 -4.66 12.80 7.89
N THR A 66 -5.06 11.54 8.10
CA THR A 66 -4.13 10.40 8.04
C THR A 66 -3.45 10.29 6.68
N LEU A 67 -4.20 10.54 5.60
CA LEU A 67 -3.65 10.53 4.25
C LEU A 67 -2.64 11.66 4.03
N ALA A 68 -2.92 12.87 4.53
CA ALA A 68 -1.99 13.98 4.51
C ALA A 68 -0.72 13.69 5.30
N ASP A 69 -0.85 13.16 6.52
CA ASP A 69 0.29 12.78 7.37
C ASP A 69 1.15 11.70 6.69
N ALA A 70 0.52 10.68 6.09
CA ALA A 70 1.22 9.65 5.32
C ALA A 70 1.91 10.20 4.06
N HIS A 71 1.31 11.18 3.39
CA HIS A 71 1.93 11.85 2.24
C HIS A 71 3.16 12.66 2.66
N LEU A 72 3.07 13.42 3.75
CA LEU A 72 4.19 14.20 4.29
C LEU A 72 5.32 13.28 4.75
N ALA A 73 5.01 12.18 5.44
CA ALA A 73 6.01 11.20 5.87
C ALA A 73 6.76 10.56 4.69
N ARG A 74 6.07 10.31 3.57
CA ARG A 74 6.65 9.70 2.37
C ARG A 74 7.51 10.66 1.55
N THR A 75 7.10 11.92 1.48
CA THR A 75 7.75 12.94 0.64
C THR A 75 8.80 13.75 1.40
N GLY A 76 8.77 13.74 2.74
CA GLY A 76 9.58 14.64 3.58
C GLY A 76 9.18 16.11 3.44
N GLY A 77 8.06 16.41 2.77
CA GLY A 77 7.63 17.76 2.43
C GLY A 77 7.09 18.55 3.63
N ARG A 78 6.96 19.86 3.46
CA ARG A 78 6.35 20.72 4.48
C ARG A 78 4.83 20.77 4.30
N LYS A 79 4.12 20.85 5.42
CA LYS A 79 2.65 21.01 5.41
C LYS A 79 2.17 22.21 4.59
N SER A 80 2.90 23.34 4.62
CA SER A 80 2.58 24.52 3.82
C SER A 80 2.63 24.24 2.32
N GLU A 81 3.57 23.42 1.86
CA GLU A 81 3.70 23.02 0.46
C GLU A 81 2.53 22.12 0.05
N LEU A 82 2.14 21.18 0.91
CA LEU A 82 0.95 20.35 0.70
C LEU A 82 -0.33 21.19 0.62
N VAL A 83 -0.51 22.14 1.52
CA VAL A 83 -1.65 23.09 1.49
C VAL A 83 -1.70 23.84 0.17
N ALA A 84 -0.55 24.39 -0.26
CA ALA A 84 -0.46 25.14 -1.51
C ALA A 84 -0.71 24.24 -2.74
N ALA A 85 -0.26 22.99 -2.70
CA ALA A 85 -0.49 22.01 -3.78
C ALA A 85 -1.98 21.63 -3.88
N VAL A 86 -2.64 21.36 -2.76
CA VAL A 86 -4.08 21.06 -2.70
C VAL A 86 -4.91 22.27 -3.14
N HIS A 87 -4.57 23.48 -2.69
CA HIS A 87 -5.18 24.73 -3.14
C HIS A 87 -5.16 24.84 -4.67
N ARG A 88 -3.98 24.71 -5.29
CA ARG A 88 -3.81 24.83 -6.75
C ARG A 88 -4.52 23.71 -7.51
N ARG A 89 -4.44 22.48 -7.03
CA ARG A 89 -4.97 21.30 -7.76
C ARG A 89 -6.49 21.19 -7.67
N CYS A 90 -7.08 21.59 -6.55
CA CYS A 90 -8.51 21.41 -6.26
C CYS A 90 -9.31 22.74 -6.38
N GLY A 91 -8.65 23.87 -6.67
CA GLY A 91 -9.33 25.15 -6.89
C GLY A 91 -10.04 25.75 -5.65
N ILE A 92 -9.63 25.38 -4.44
CA ILE A 92 -10.19 25.86 -3.16
C ILE A 92 -9.25 26.83 -2.48
N SER A 93 -9.71 27.75 -1.63
CA SER A 93 -8.81 28.66 -0.89
C SER A 93 -7.78 27.92 -0.02
N GLU A 94 -6.59 28.52 0.21
CA GLU A 94 -5.56 27.93 1.07
C GLU A 94 -6.04 27.68 2.51
N ALA A 95 -6.87 28.59 3.04
CA ALA A 95 -7.47 28.43 4.35
C ALA A 95 -8.35 27.17 4.41
N ARG A 96 -9.17 26.95 3.36
CA ARG A 96 -10.00 25.74 3.25
C ARG A 96 -9.14 24.49 3.07
N ALA A 97 -8.13 24.53 2.20
CA ALA A 97 -7.19 23.42 2.01
C ALA A 97 -6.51 23.01 3.33
N ARG A 98 -6.08 23.99 4.14
CA ARG A 98 -5.53 23.75 5.47
C ARG A 98 -6.52 23.07 6.40
N GLN A 99 -7.78 23.51 6.44
CA GLN A 99 -8.80 22.87 7.27
C GLN A 99 -9.08 21.42 6.85
N ILE A 100 -9.07 21.12 5.55
CA ILE A 100 -9.19 19.76 5.03
C ILE A 100 -7.99 18.90 5.46
N ILE A 101 -6.77 19.39 5.24
CA ILE A 101 -5.52 18.68 5.59
C ILE A 101 -5.42 18.45 7.11
N ASP A 102 -5.91 19.39 7.91
CA ASP A 102 -5.98 19.26 9.37
C ASP A 102 -7.04 18.26 9.85
N GLY A 103 -7.93 17.79 8.97
CA GLY A 103 -9.10 16.99 9.35
C GLY A 103 -10.10 17.78 10.19
N LYS A 104 -10.22 19.10 9.98
CA LYS A 104 -11.13 19.99 10.71
C LYS A 104 -12.40 20.33 9.94
N LYS A 105 -12.46 19.98 8.65
CA LYS A 105 -13.57 20.31 7.78
C LYS A 105 -13.85 19.17 6.82
N VAL A 106 -15.13 18.80 6.73
CA VAL A 106 -15.63 17.80 5.80
C VAL A 106 -15.56 18.36 4.37
N PRO A 107 -14.84 17.70 3.44
CA PRO A 107 -14.87 18.02 2.02
C PRO A 107 -16.26 17.77 1.41
N SER A 108 -16.62 18.52 0.36
CA SER A 108 -17.77 18.16 -0.48
C SER A 108 -17.44 16.91 -1.31
N ALA A 109 -18.45 16.22 -1.85
CA ALA A 109 -18.26 15.06 -2.72
C ALA A 109 -17.33 15.34 -3.91
N GLU A 110 -17.52 16.49 -4.58
CA GLU A 110 -16.64 16.94 -5.67
C GLU A 110 -15.17 17.07 -5.21
N LEU A 111 -14.95 17.61 -4.00
CA LEU A 111 -13.61 17.76 -3.45
C LEU A 111 -13.02 16.41 -3.03
N LEU A 112 -13.82 15.46 -2.55
CA LEU A 112 -13.35 14.09 -2.28
C LEU A 112 -12.83 13.43 -3.57
N HIS A 113 -13.53 13.60 -4.69
CA HIS A 113 -13.08 13.10 -5.99
C HIS A 113 -11.74 13.72 -6.43
N ASP A 114 -11.57 15.02 -6.24
CA ASP A 114 -10.31 15.69 -6.55
C ASP A 114 -9.17 15.26 -5.61
N LEU A 115 -9.46 15.00 -4.33
CA LEU A 115 -8.49 14.47 -3.38
C LEU A 115 -8.07 13.03 -3.73
N VAL A 116 -9.00 12.17 -4.18
CA VAL A 116 -8.69 10.82 -4.70
C VAL A 116 -7.63 10.91 -5.81
N LYS A 117 -7.82 11.85 -6.76
CA LYS A 117 -6.86 12.07 -7.86
C LYS A 117 -5.55 12.67 -7.37
N PHE A 118 -5.60 13.64 -6.46
CA PHE A 118 -4.41 14.32 -5.94
C PHE A 118 -3.47 13.35 -5.20
N PHE A 119 -4.03 12.45 -4.39
CA PHE A 119 -3.25 11.48 -3.64
C PHE A 119 -2.95 10.18 -4.40
N ASP A 120 -3.36 10.09 -5.67
CA ASP A 120 -3.14 8.95 -6.55
C ASP A 120 -3.69 7.64 -5.95
N LEU A 121 -4.93 7.68 -5.45
CA LEU A 121 -5.61 6.53 -4.87
C LEU A 121 -6.20 5.64 -5.99
N ARG A 122 -5.32 4.99 -6.79
CA ARG A 122 -5.64 4.33 -8.07
C ARG A 122 -6.77 3.29 -8.01
N ASP A 123 -6.96 2.64 -6.86
CA ASP A 123 -7.99 1.61 -6.66
C ASP A 123 -9.17 2.08 -5.80
N ALA A 124 -9.21 3.37 -5.49
CA ALA A 124 -10.14 3.92 -4.52
C ALA A 124 -11.12 4.91 -5.17
N ARG A 125 -12.42 4.62 -5.04
CA ARG A 125 -13.50 5.56 -5.38
C ARG A 125 -13.73 6.52 -4.20
N GLU A 126 -14.68 7.44 -4.33
CA GLU A 126 -15.12 8.34 -3.25
C GLU A 126 -15.45 7.58 -1.94
N ALA A 127 -15.94 6.34 -2.05
CA ALA A 127 -16.16 5.42 -0.94
C ALA A 127 -14.92 5.20 -0.05
N PHE A 128 -13.71 5.45 -0.57
CA PHE A 128 -12.48 5.45 0.21
C PHE A 128 -12.56 6.29 1.48
N PHE A 129 -13.26 7.43 1.45
CA PHE A 129 -13.36 8.32 2.60
C PHE A 129 -14.50 7.93 3.56
N THR A 130 -15.50 7.20 3.07
CA THR A 130 -16.72 6.90 3.83
C THR A 130 -16.82 5.45 4.33
N ASP A 131 -16.08 4.51 3.72
CA ASP A 131 -16.09 3.09 4.12
C ASP A 131 -15.87 2.91 5.61
N GLU A 132 -16.47 1.89 6.21
CA GLU A 132 -16.15 1.54 7.59
C GLU A 132 -14.71 1.08 7.73
N ALA A 133 -14.14 1.22 8.93
CA ALA A 133 -12.75 0.86 9.19
C ALA A 133 -12.42 -0.60 8.80
N PRO A 134 -13.27 -1.61 9.06
CA PRO A 134 -13.02 -2.97 8.60
C PRO A 134 -12.94 -3.08 7.07
N GLY A 135 -13.85 -2.42 6.35
CA GLY A 135 -13.88 -2.44 4.88
C GLY A 135 -12.65 -1.77 4.25
N ALA A 136 -12.24 -0.62 4.80
CA ALA A 136 -11.05 0.08 4.33
C ALA A 136 -9.75 -0.70 4.61
N LEU A 137 -9.63 -1.33 5.78
CA LEU A 137 -8.49 -2.19 6.08
C LEU A 137 -8.46 -3.41 5.18
N ASN A 138 -9.62 -4.07 4.98
CA ASN A 138 -9.74 -5.22 4.09
C ASN A 138 -9.25 -4.88 2.67
N ARG A 139 -9.74 -3.78 2.08
CA ARG A 139 -9.26 -3.30 0.78
C ARG A 139 -7.74 -3.11 0.75
N ALA A 140 -7.15 -2.54 1.81
CA ALA A 140 -5.71 -2.32 1.88
C ALA A 140 -4.88 -3.61 2.00
N LEU A 141 -5.47 -4.70 2.51
CA LEU A 141 -4.82 -6.00 2.69
C LEU A 141 -4.97 -6.91 1.46
N LEU A 142 -6.01 -6.76 0.64
CA LEU A 142 -6.24 -7.60 -0.54
C LEU A 142 -5.04 -7.69 -1.50
N PRO A 143 -4.32 -6.59 -1.85
CA PRO A 143 -3.14 -6.70 -2.71
C PRO A 143 -2.00 -7.48 -2.06
N THR A 144 -1.90 -7.45 -0.72
CA THR A 144 -0.93 -8.27 0.01
C THR A 144 -1.33 -9.73 -0.07
N LEU A 145 -2.60 -10.06 0.19
CA LEU A 145 -3.10 -11.42 0.09
C LEU A 145 -2.87 -12.01 -1.31
N ASP A 146 -3.28 -11.29 -2.34
CA ASP A 146 -3.16 -11.69 -3.75
C ASP A 146 -1.71 -12.01 -4.15
N LYS A 147 -0.76 -11.18 -3.70
CA LYS A 147 0.68 -11.38 -3.92
C LYS A 147 1.19 -12.74 -3.39
N TYR A 148 0.66 -13.23 -2.28
CA TYR A 148 1.11 -14.48 -1.65
C TYR A 148 0.27 -15.70 -2.06
N GLU A 149 -0.98 -15.51 -2.48
CA GLU A 149 -1.83 -16.59 -3.00
C GLU A 149 -1.53 -16.94 -4.46
N HIS A 150 -1.13 -15.95 -5.26
CA HIS A 150 -0.88 -16.12 -6.69
C HIS A 150 0.53 -15.64 -7.07
N PRO A 151 1.60 -16.25 -6.52
CA PRO A 151 2.97 -15.82 -6.79
C PRO A 151 3.37 -16.00 -8.26
N GLU A 152 2.70 -16.87 -9.02
CA GLU A 152 2.92 -17.04 -10.47
C GLU A 152 2.43 -15.88 -11.35
N GLN A 153 1.60 -14.98 -10.80
CA GLN A 153 1.23 -13.73 -11.50
C GLN A 153 2.34 -12.66 -11.41
N ASP A 154 3.34 -12.85 -10.54
CA ASP A 154 4.57 -12.08 -10.57
C ASP A 154 5.47 -12.60 -11.69
N HIS A 155 5.46 -11.90 -12.83
CA HIS A 155 6.22 -12.28 -14.03
C HIS A 155 7.72 -12.47 -13.74
N VAL A 156 8.27 -11.84 -12.70
CA VAL A 156 9.67 -12.00 -12.29
C VAL A 156 9.89 -13.35 -11.61
N GLN A 157 8.99 -13.75 -10.70
CA GLN A 157 9.00 -15.09 -10.09
C GLN A 157 8.83 -16.20 -11.13
N ALA A 158 7.91 -16.02 -12.10
CA ALA A 158 7.72 -16.95 -13.20
C ALA A 158 8.99 -17.11 -14.06
N LEU A 159 9.71 -16.00 -14.32
CA LEU A 159 11.00 -16.03 -15.01
C LEU A 159 12.08 -16.75 -14.20
N LEU A 160 12.23 -16.44 -12.91
CA LEU A 160 13.22 -17.09 -12.03
C LEU A 160 12.99 -18.61 -11.95
N LYS A 161 11.73 -19.04 -11.81
CA LYS A 161 11.34 -20.46 -11.82
C LYS A 161 11.61 -21.12 -13.17
N LYS A 162 11.29 -20.46 -14.29
CA LYS A 162 11.53 -20.96 -15.65
C LYS A 162 13.01 -21.18 -15.95
N TYR A 163 13.90 -20.35 -15.39
CA TYR A 163 15.35 -20.45 -15.59
C TYR A 163 16.08 -21.18 -14.44
N GLY A 164 15.37 -21.90 -13.58
CA GLY A 164 15.97 -22.77 -12.55
C GLY A 164 16.61 -22.02 -11.38
N VAL A 165 16.28 -20.73 -11.20
CA VAL A 165 16.80 -19.90 -10.12
C VAL A 165 15.88 -19.97 -8.90
N VAL A 166 15.68 -21.16 -8.31
CA VAL A 166 15.07 -21.26 -6.96
C VAL A 166 15.57 -22.50 -6.22
N ALA A 167 16.22 -22.30 -5.07
CA ALA A 167 15.81 -22.89 -3.76
C ALA A 167 16.91 -22.95 -2.68
N THR A 168 18.20 -22.75 -3.00
CA THR A 168 19.26 -22.96 -1.99
C THR A 168 19.76 -21.69 -1.29
N ASP A 169 19.66 -20.49 -1.90
CA ASP A 169 20.21 -19.27 -1.28
C ASP A 169 19.16 -18.28 -0.75
N MET A 170 17.86 -18.49 -1.01
CA MET A 170 16.79 -17.60 -0.53
C MET A 170 16.35 -17.86 0.92
N ARG A 171 16.98 -18.80 1.63
CA ARG A 171 16.58 -19.21 3.00
C ARG A 171 17.15 -18.32 4.10
N HIS A 172 17.97 -17.31 3.79
CA HIS A 172 18.68 -16.54 4.82
C HIS A 172 18.47 -15.04 4.82
N HIS A 173 17.87 -14.45 3.79
CA HIS A 173 17.57 -13.02 3.80
C HIS A 173 16.15 -12.78 3.29
N GLY A 174 15.41 -11.93 3.99
CA GLY A 174 14.14 -11.40 3.52
C GLY A 174 14.25 -10.80 2.11
N SER A 175 13.10 -10.45 1.54
CA SER A 175 12.93 -9.87 0.19
C SER A 175 14.22 -9.33 -0.45
N PRO A 176 14.62 -9.85 -1.63
CA PRO A 176 15.92 -9.57 -2.22
C PRO A 176 16.20 -8.07 -2.31
N THR A 177 17.43 -7.67 -2.00
CA THR A 177 17.84 -6.28 -2.19
C THR A 177 17.82 -5.92 -3.67
N ALA A 178 17.69 -4.63 -3.99
CA ALA A 178 17.67 -4.16 -5.38
C ALA A 178 18.90 -4.65 -6.17
N GLU A 179 20.08 -4.68 -5.56
CA GLU A 179 21.33 -5.17 -6.16
C GLU A 179 21.32 -6.68 -6.44
N GLN A 180 20.71 -7.48 -5.55
CA GLN A 180 20.56 -8.93 -5.74
C GLN A 180 19.59 -9.21 -6.88
N LEU A 181 18.50 -8.44 -6.96
CA LEU A 181 17.53 -8.54 -8.04
C LEU A 181 18.15 -8.15 -9.39
N GLU A 182 18.95 -7.08 -9.41
CA GLU A 182 19.65 -6.60 -10.60
C GLU A 182 20.68 -7.61 -11.10
N THR A 183 21.46 -8.22 -10.19
CA THR A 183 22.46 -9.24 -10.53
C THR A 183 21.81 -10.50 -11.11
N LEU A 184 20.68 -10.93 -10.52
CA LEU A 184 19.90 -12.07 -11.01
C LEU A 184 19.27 -11.80 -12.38
N LEU A 185 18.66 -10.62 -12.56
CA LEU A 185 18.08 -10.20 -13.83
C LEU A 185 19.14 -10.07 -14.93
N ALA A 186 20.30 -9.50 -14.61
CA ALA A 186 21.44 -9.41 -15.54
C ALA A 186 21.96 -10.80 -15.96
N GLY A 187 22.00 -11.77 -15.03
CA GLY A 187 22.38 -13.15 -15.32
C GLY A 187 21.38 -13.86 -16.25
N VAL A 188 20.07 -13.68 -16.00
CA VAL A 188 19.03 -14.22 -16.88
C VAL A 188 19.12 -13.60 -18.27
N ILE A 189 19.20 -12.27 -18.38
CA ILE A 189 19.31 -11.57 -19.67
C ILE A 189 20.53 -12.04 -20.46
N LYS A 190 21.71 -12.18 -19.83
CA LYS A 190 22.92 -12.71 -20.48
C LYS A 190 22.77 -14.15 -20.96
N SER A 191 21.96 -14.97 -20.28
CA SER A 191 21.69 -16.36 -20.66
C SER A 191 20.77 -16.48 -21.89
N VAL A 192 19.89 -15.50 -22.13
CA VAL A 192 18.98 -15.49 -23.29
C VAL A 192 19.51 -14.68 -24.48
N MET A 193 20.52 -13.82 -24.26
CA MET A 193 21.17 -13.12 -25.37
C MET A 193 22.14 -14.08 -26.08
N PRO A 194 22.04 -14.25 -27.41
CA PRO A 194 23.05 -15.01 -28.15
C PRO A 194 24.43 -14.40 -27.91
N PRO A 195 25.50 -15.21 -27.87
CA PRO A 195 26.84 -14.71 -27.62
C PRO A 195 27.14 -13.60 -28.62
N GLN A 196 27.48 -12.44 -28.09
CA GLN A 196 27.91 -11.31 -28.89
C GLN A 196 29.19 -11.77 -29.59
N GLU A 197 29.11 -12.09 -30.88
CA GLU A 197 30.26 -12.49 -31.67
C GLU A 197 31.32 -11.40 -31.52
N ASP A 198 32.42 -11.77 -30.85
CA ASP A 198 33.62 -10.97 -30.73
C ASP A 198 34.21 -10.86 -32.12
N ASN A 199 33.82 -9.81 -32.85
CA ASN A 199 34.40 -9.47 -34.14
C ASN A 199 35.79 -8.88 -33.88
N GLY A 200 36.72 -9.76 -33.52
CA GLY A 200 38.15 -9.49 -33.46
C GLY A 200 38.62 -8.99 -34.82
N ARG A 201 39.15 -7.77 -34.82
CA ARG A 201 40.07 -7.25 -35.82
C ARG A 201 41.38 -6.92 -35.14
#